data_AF-A0A957D4U5-F1
#
_entry.id   AF-A0A957D4U5-F1
#
_cell.length_a   1.000
_cell.length_b   1.000
_cell.length_c   1.000
_cell.angle_alpha   90.00
_cell.angle_beta   90.00
_cell.angle_gamma   90.00
#
_symmetry.space_group_name_H-M   'P 1'
#
loop_
_entity.id
_entity.type
_entity.pdbx_description
1 polymer ?
#
loop_
_entity_poly.entity_id
_entity_poly.type
_entity_poly.pdbx_seq_one_letter_code
_entity_poly.pdbx_strand_id
1 'polypeptide(L)'
;MSNALMPFIWVVVAFLVLLLMQRWIHTHLHGVSMLLTRRADWAVIIYALILLPGVFLHELSHWVMAKLLGVRTGSFSLIPRRQPDGSVVLGYVEYYKGRTLGPIRESLVGGAPLIVGTAVILLIGFKIFGVTNLTAAIQSGEVNQLSQALGQIFTTNDFLVWLYLLFAIANAMMPSPADRRAWPAFLWMMATAALLLYLLGISDDLLSGLAAPATTVFGYLGIAFSMSIAVDILFMITLAIVEWLIGRILGVSVIYGAEPPPGTEKVVL
;
A
#
# COMPACT_ATOMS: atom_id res chain seq x y z
N MET A 1 19.63 -7.92 22.89
CA MET A 1 19.34 -8.28 21.48
C MET A 1 17.83 -8.50 21.20
N SER A 2 16.93 -8.46 22.20
CA SER A 2 15.47 -8.67 22.02
C SER A 2 14.71 -7.47 21.44
N ASN A 3 15.11 -6.23 21.73
CA ASN A 3 14.34 -5.05 21.32
C ASN A 3 14.47 -4.66 19.83
N ALA A 4 15.54 -5.08 19.15
CA ALA A 4 15.76 -4.74 17.74
C ALA A 4 14.92 -5.62 16.77
N LEU A 5 14.52 -6.82 17.22
CA LEU A 5 13.70 -7.74 16.42
C LEU A 5 12.22 -7.34 16.42
N MET A 6 11.75 -6.66 17.47
CA MET A 6 10.34 -6.31 17.61
C MET A 6 9.83 -5.40 16.48
N PRO A 7 10.51 -4.29 16.10
CA PRO A 7 10.09 -3.47 14.97
C PRO A 7 10.08 -4.24 13.65
N PHE A 8 11.06 -5.13 13.45
CA PHE A 8 11.13 -5.96 12.24
C PHE A 8 9.94 -6.92 12.14
N ILE A 9 9.66 -7.68 13.21
CA ILE A 9 8.53 -8.61 13.27
C ILE A 9 7.22 -7.86 13.04
N TRP A 10 7.04 -6.71 13.69
CA TRP A 10 5.86 -5.88 13.52
C TRP A 10 5.67 -5.45 12.07
N VAL A 11 6.72 -4.95 11.41
CA VAL A 11 6.66 -4.53 10.01
C VAL A 11 6.30 -5.69 9.08
N VAL A 12 6.85 -6.88 9.30
CA VAL A 12 6.51 -8.07 8.50
C VAL A 12 5.04 -8.44 8.67
N VAL A 13 4.56 -8.51 9.91
CA VAL A 13 3.15 -8.83 10.21
C VAL A 13 2.22 -7.77 9.63
N ALA A 14 2.51 -6.49 9.86
CA ALA A 14 1.72 -5.37 9.37
C ALA A 14 1.67 -5.33 7.84
N PHE A 15 2.78 -5.62 7.16
CA PHE A 15 2.82 -5.72 5.70
C PHE A 15 1.92 -6.85 5.17
N LEU A 16 1.94 -8.03 5.81
CA LEU A 16 1.06 -9.14 5.44
C LEU A 16 -0.42 -8.80 5.66
N VAL A 17 -0.74 -8.13 6.77
CA VAL A 17 -2.09 -7.65 7.05
C VAL A 17 -2.54 -6.65 5.99
N LEU A 18 -1.71 -5.67 5.64
CA LEU A 18 -2.01 -4.70 4.58
C LEU A 18 -2.25 -5.37 3.23
N LEU A 19 -1.48 -6.40 2.86
CA LEU A 19 -1.73 -7.16 1.63
C LEU A 19 -3.12 -7.82 1.60
N LEU A 20 -3.61 -8.30 2.75
CA LEU A 20 -4.95 -8.90 2.87
C LEU A 20 -6.04 -7.82 2.83
N MET A 21 -5.85 -6.74 3.59
CA MET A 21 -6.79 -5.61 3.64
C MET A 21 -6.94 -4.96 2.28
N GLN A 22 -5.84 -4.72 1.58
CA GLN A 22 -5.85 -4.17 0.22
C GLN A 22 -6.66 -5.05 -0.73
N ARG A 23 -6.45 -6.37 -0.73
CA ARG A 23 -7.24 -7.28 -1.60
C ARG A 23 -8.73 -7.16 -1.32
N TRP A 24 -9.11 -7.09 -0.05
CA TRP A 24 -10.50 -6.89 0.36
C TRP A 24 -11.01 -5.53 -0.14
N ILE A 25 -10.29 -4.44 0.14
CA ILE A 25 -10.68 -3.08 -0.22
C ILE A 25 -10.87 -2.95 -1.72
N HIS A 26 -9.92 -3.42 -2.53
CA HIS A 26 -10.02 -3.33 -3.99
C HIS A 26 -11.22 -4.12 -4.54
N THR A 27 -11.47 -5.31 -3.97
CA THR A 27 -12.59 -6.17 -4.37
C THR A 27 -13.93 -5.50 -4.06
N HIS A 28 -14.10 -5.02 -2.83
CA HIS A 28 -15.34 -4.38 -2.38
C HIS A 28 -15.55 -2.99 -2.98
N LEU A 29 -14.48 -2.22 -3.20
CA LEU A 29 -14.55 -0.93 -3.87
C LEU A 29 -15.00 -1.07 -5.33
N HIS A 30 -14.48 -2.09 -6.02
CA HIS A 30 -14.97 -2.44 -7.37
C HIS A 30 -16.41 -2.96 -7.32
N GLY A 31 -16.78 -3.80 -6.35
CA GLY A 31 -18.14 -4.31 -6.16
C GLY A 31 -19.18 -3.22 -5.93
N VAL A 32 -18.89 -2.27 -5.03
CA VAL A 32 -19.73 -1.08 -4.82
C VAL A 32 -19.83 -0.24 -6.09
N SER A 33 -18.73 -0.05 -6.80
CA SER A 33 -18.73 0.68 -8.08
C SER A 33 -19.58 -0.02 -9.15
N MET A 34 -19.60 -1.36 -9.17
CA MET A 34 -20.48 -2.17 -10.03
C MET A 34 -21.94 -2.02 -9.64
N LEU A 35 -22.28 -2.08 -8.35
CA LEU A 35 -23.65 -1.91 -7.87
C LEU A 35 -24.22 -0.52 -8.24
N LEU A 36 -23.39 0.52 -8.12
CA LEU A 36 -23.79 1.90 -8.41
C LEU A 36 -24.01 2.15 -9.91
N THR A 37 -23.14 1.60 -10.76
CA THR A 37 -23.14 1.93 -12.21
C THR A 37 -23.90 0.92 -13.06
N ARG A 38 -24.03 -0.33 -12.59
CA ARG A 38 -24.53 -1.49 -13.35
C ARG A 38 -23.87 -1.68 -14.71
N ARG A 39 -22.68 -1.08 -14.89
CA ARG A 39 -21.92 -1.11 -16.14
C ARG A 39 -20.46 -1.30 -15.79
N ALA A 40 -19.95 -2.44 -16.21
CA ALA A 40 -18.57 -2.86 -16.03
C ALA A 40 -17.52 -1.77 -16.27
N ASP A 41 -17.64 -1.03 -17.38
CA ASP A 41 -16.66 0.00 -17.75
C ASP A 41 -16.70 1.21 -16.81
N TRP A 42 -17.90 1.65 -16.41
CA TRP A 42 -18.07 2.78 -15.50
C TRP A 42 -17.66 2.45 -14.08
N ALA A 43 -17.88 1.21 -13.63
CA ALA A 43 -17.43 0.74 -12.33
C ALA A 43 -15.90 0.85 -12.19
N VAL A 44 -15.17 0.48 -13.25
CA VAL A 44 -13.71 0.61 -13.30
C VAL A 44 -13.27 2.07 -13.23
N ILE A 45 -13.98 2.98 -13.90
CA ILE A 45 -13.67 4.42 -13.86
C ILE A 45 -13.87 4.98 -12.44
N ILE A 46 -14.98 4.68 -11.77
CA ILE A 46 -15.24 5.18 -10.41
C ILE A 46 -14.19 4.63 -9.44
N TYR A 47 -13.95 3.32 -9.48
CA TYR A 47 -12.91 2.67 -8.69
C TYR A 47 -11.52 3.31 -8.92
N ALA A 48 -11.15 3.55 -10.18
CA ALA A 48 -9.87 4.18 -10.52
C ALA A 48 -9.80 5.64 -10.05
N LEU A 49 -10.89 6.40 -10.16
CA LEU A 49 -10.96 7.79 -9.74
C LEU A 49 -10.73 7.94 -8.23
N ILE A 50 -11.28 7.02 -7.42
CA ILE A 50 -11.10 7.01 -5.96
C ILE A 50 -9.63 6.79 -5.60
N LEU A 51 -8.93 5.89 -6.29
CA LEU A 51 -7.52 5.59 -6.03
C LEU A 51 -6.54 6.45 -6.84
N LEU A 52 -7.03 7.38 -7.66
CA LEU A 52 -6.24 8.13 -8.62
C LEU A 52 -5.04 8.87 -8.02
N PRO A 53 -5.16 9.58 -6.86
CA PRO A 53 -4.00 10.25 -6.28
C PRO A 53 -2.87 9.28 -5.92
N GLY A 54 -3.25 8.11 -5.41
CA GLY A 54 -2.33 7.02 -5.10
C GLY A 54 -1.71 6.43 -6.36
N VAL A 55 -2.52 6.08 -7.38
CA VAL A 55 -2.01 5.53 -8.65
C VAL A 55 -1.08 6.52 -9.35
N PHE A 56 -1.41 7.81 -9.35
CA PHE A 56 -0.54 8.84 -9.89
C PHE A 56 0.82 8.87 -9.19
N LEU A 57 0.81 8.86 -7.85
CA LEU A 57 2.04 8.82 -7.06
C LEU A 57 2.84 7.53 -7.32
N HIS A 58 2.16 6.43 -7.62
CA HIS A 58 2.77 5.11 -7.85
C HIS A 58 3.65 5.17 -9.09
N GLU A 59 3.02 5.55 -10.19
CA GLU A 59 3.62 5.64 -11.50
C GLU A 59 4.70 6.73 -11.54
N LEU A 60 4.47 7.86 -10.86
CA LEU A 60 5.46 8.91 -10.71
C LEU A 60 6.71 8.39 -9.96
N SER A 61 6.52 7.56 -8.93
CA SER A 61 7.64 7.00 -8.15
C SER A 61 8.52 6.09 -9.00
N HIS A 62 7.91 5.22 -9.82
CA HIS A 62 8.65 4.43 -10.80
C HIS A 62 9.41 5.31 -11.78
N TRP A 63 8.74 6.31 -12.36
CA TRP A 63 9.35 7.20 -13.34
C TRP A 63 10.54 7.99 -12.78
N VAL A 64 10.38 8.59 -11.59
CA VAL A 64 11.46 9.33 -10.92
C VAL A 64 12.63 8.41 -10.61
N MET A 65 12.38 7.24 -10.02
CA MET A 65 13.44 6.29 -9.68
C MET A 65 14.17 5.77 -10.93
N ALA A 66 13.43 5.45 -11.99
CA ALA A 66 14.00 5.03 -13.26
C ALA A 66 14.92 6.13 -13.84
N LYS A 67 14.47 7.39 -13.83
CA LYS A 67 15.25 8.52 -14.32
C LYS A 67 16.52 8.76 -13.49
N LEU A 68 16.43 8.68 -12.16
CA LEU A 68 17.59 8.79 -11.26
C LEU A 68 18.63 7.69 -11.51
N LEU A 69 18.17 6.48 -11.85
CA LEU A 69 19.03 5.33 -12.15
C LEU A 69 19.50 5.26 -13.62
N GLY A 70 19.21 6.30 -14.42
CA GLY A 70 19.59 6.40 -15.83
C GLY A 70 18.88 5.38 -16.74
N VAL A 71 17.70 4.90 -16.34
CA VAL A 71 16.88 3.97 -17.10
C VAL A 71 16.00 4.73 -18.08
N ARG A 72 15.91 4.25 -19.32
CA ARG A 72 15.02 4.84 -20.34
C ARG A 72 13.57 4.59 -19.96
N THR A 73 12.82 5.65 -19.70
CA THR A 73 11.37 5.62 -19.47
C THR A 73 10.61 5.71 -20.80
N GLY A 74 9.52 4.97 -20.92
CA GLY A 74 8.60 4.98 -22.05
C GLY A 74 7.29 5.69 -21.70
N SER A 75 6.16 5.09 -22.07
CA SER A 75 4.83 5.68 -21.92
C SER A 75 4.34 5.66 -20.47
N PHE A 76 3.54 6.67 -20.11
CA PHE A 76 2.89 6.86 -18.80
C PHE A 76 1.37 6.94 -19.04
N SER A 77 0.59 6.07 -18.39
CA SER A 77 -0.88 6.05 -18.52
C SER A 77 -1.55 5.83 -17.18
N LEU A 78 -2.56 6.66 -16.89
CA LEU A 78 -3.44 6.56 -15.71
C LEU A 78 -4.86 6.09 -16.09
N ILE A 79 -5.08 5.77 -17.37
CA ILE A 79 -6.39 5.37 -17.85
C ILE A 79 -6.54 3.87 -17.56
N PRO A 80 -7.55 3.48 -16.75
CA PRO A 80 -7.72 2.10 -16.40
C PRO A 80 -8.19 1.29 -17.61
N ARG A 81 -7.73 0.05 -17.73
CA ARG A 81 -8.11 -0.87 -18.79
C ARG A 81 -8.44 -2.24 -18.21
N ARG A 82 -9.54 -2.82 -18.70
CA ARG A 82 -9.86 -4.23 -18.48
C ARG A 82 -9.04 -5.08 -19.44
N GLN A 83 -8.39 -6.10 -18.90
CA GLN A 83 -7.68 -7.09 -19.70
C GLN A 83 -8.64 -8.23 -20.12
N PRO A 84 -8.30 -8.98 -21.18
CA PRO A 84 -9.12 -10.10 -21.66
C PRO A 84 -9.34 -11.21 -20.61
N ASP A 85 -8.46 -11.30 -19.62
CA ASP A 85 -8.54 -12.25 -18.50
C ASP A 85 -9.45 -11.79 -17.35
N GLY A 86 -10.10 -10.62 -17.49
CA GLY A 86 -10.96 -10.03 -16.47
C GLY A 86 -10.22 -9.21 -15.41
N SER A 87 -8.88 -9.14 -15.45
CA SER A 87 -8.11 -8.28 -14.54
C SER A 87 -8.23 -6.81 -14.91
N VAL A 88 -8.14 -5.92 -13.92
CA VAL A 88 -8.20 -4.47 -14.09
C VAL A 88 -6.81 -3.89 -13.86
N VAL A 89 -6.26 -3.23 -14.88
CA VAL A 89 -5.04 -2.42 -14.76
C VAL A 89 -5.47 -0.98 -14.54
N LEU A 90 -5.07 -0.40 -13.40
CA LEU A 90 -5.45 0.97 -13.02
C LEU A 90 -4.60 2.04 -13.70
N GLY A 91 -3.32 1.75 -13.88
CA GLY A 91 -2.32 2.62 -14.49
C GLY A 91 -1.11 1.77 -14.87
N TYR A 92 -0.23 2.33 -15.70
CA TYR A 92 1.05 1.73 -16.00
C TYR A 92 2.07 2.78 -16.44
N VAL A 93 3.32 2.55 -16.03
CA VAL A 93 4.51 3.15 -16.63
C VAL A 93 5.34 2.09 -17.30
N GLU A 94 5.48 2.23 -18.61
CA GLU A 94 6.46 1.45 -19.35
C GLU A 94 7.85 2.04 -19.07
N TYR A 95 8.74 1.25 -18.50
CA TYR A 95 10.17 1.51 -18.56
C TYR A 95 10.83 0.46 -19.44
N TYR A 96 11.74 0.89 -20.31
CA TYR A 96 12.40 -0.01 -21.24
C TYR A 96 13.31 -0.96 -20.48
N LYS A 97 12.87 -2.22 -20.39
CA LYS A 97 13.61 -3.38 -19.91
C LYS A 97 14.75 -3.72 -20.89
N GLY A 98 15.73 -2.82 -21.01
CA GLY A 98 16.94 -3.12 -21.77
C GLY A 98 17.74 -4.23 -21.07
N ARG A 99 18.54 -4.98 -21.85
CA ARG A 99 19.53 -5.98 -21.36
C ARG A 99 20.52 -5.44 -20.31
N THR A 100 20.53 -4.12 -20.09
CA THR A 100 21.38 -3.38 -19.16
C THR A 100 20.73 -3.11 -17.79
N LEU A 101 19.47 -3.51 -17.55
CA LEU A 101 18.86 -3.41 -16.23
C LEU A 101 19.35 -4.57 -15.35
N GLY A 102 20.29 -4.28 -14.44
CA GLY A 102 20.73 -5.25 -13.43
C GLY A 102 19.68 -5.44 -12.32
N PRO A 103 19.70 -6.57 -11.57
CA PRO A 103 18.72 -6.89 -10.52
C PRO A 103 18.53 -5.80 -9.46
N ILE A 104 19.61 -5.08 -9.12
CA ILE A 104 19.58 -3.98 -8.15
C ILE A 104 18.72 -2.82 -8.67
N ARG A 105 19.00 -2.32 -9.88
CA ARG A 105 18.26 -1.18 -10.45
C ARG A 105 16.79 -1.52 -10.65
N GLU A 106 16.51 -2.73 -11.15
CA GLU A 106 15.12 -3.17 -11.34
C GLU A 106 14.38 -3.29 -10.00
N SER A 107 15.03 -3.81 -8.95
CA SER A 107 14.42 -3.90 -7.62
C SER A 107 14.19 -2.54 -6.97
N LEU A 108 15.10 -1.59 -7.16
CA LEU A 108 14.94 -0.21 -6.68
C LEU A 108 13.79 0.51 -7.39
N VAL A 109 13.68 0.37 -8.72
CA VAL A 109 12.53 0.92 -9.47
C VAL A 109 11.24 0.27 -8.97
N GLY A 110 11.20 -1.05 -8.84
CA GLY A 110 10.03 -1.77 -8.33
C GLY A 110 9.65 -1.41 -6.89
N GLY A 111 10.62 -1.14 -6.02
CA GLY A 111 10.40 -0.73 -4.64
C GLY A 111 10.07 0.76 -4.46
N ALA A 112 10.21 1.58 -5.50
CA ALA A 112 10.06 3.03 -5.40
C ALA A 112 8.67 3.47 -4.87
N PRO A 113 7.53 2.91 -5.34
CA PRO A 113 6.22 3.29 -4.82
C PRO A 113 6.07 3.02 -3.33
N LEU A 114 6.57 1.88 -2.83
CA LEU A 114 6.49 1.56 -1.41
C LEU A 114 7.32 2.54 -0.57
N ILE A 115 8.52 2.91 -1.04
CA ILE A 115 9.40 3.88 -0.35
C ILE A 115 8.74 5.26 -0.31
N VAL A 116 8.27 5.76 -1.46
CA VAL A 116 7.64 7.08 -1.57
C VAL A 116 6.32 7.11 -0.80
N GLY A 117 5.49 6.08 -0.93
CA GLY A 117 4.25 5.91 -0.20
C GLY A 117 4.45 5.97 1.31
N THR A 118 5.41 5.19 1.82
CA THR A 118 5.79 5.22 3.24
C THR A 118 6.21 6.62 3.68
N ALA A 119 7.06 7.30 2.89
CA ALA A 119 7.51 8.64 3.20
C ALA A 119 6.36 9.66 3.26
N VAL A 120 5.41 9.59 2.31
CA VAL A 120 4.25 10.48 2.29
C VAL A 120 3.29 10.18 3.45
N ILE A 121 3.03 8.92 3.77
CA ILE A 121 2.22 8.53 4.94
C ILE A 121 2.83 9.07 6.23
N LEU A 122 4.15 8.95 6.41
CA LEU A 122 4.86 9.49 7.57
C LEU A 122 4.83 11.01 7.61
N LEU A 123 4.96 11.68 6.46
CA LEU A 123 4.83 13.13 6.38
C LEU A 123 3.44 13.58 6.85
N ILE A 124 2.38 12.95 6.36
CA ILE A 124 1.01 13.24 6.80
C ILE A 124 0.86 12.94 8.30
N GLY A 125 1.34 11.78 8.77
CA GLY A 125 1.26 11.39 10.17
C GLY A 125 1.94 12.35 11.13
N PHE A 126 3.16 12.79 10.82
CA PHE A 126 3.92 13.66 11.71
C PHE A 126 3.55 15.14 11.56
N LYS A 127 3.29 15.62 10.34
CA LYS A 127 3.07 17.05 10.09
C LYS A 127 1.60 17.47 10.16
N ILE A 128 0.68 16.59 9.79
CA ILE A 128 -0.75 16.89 9.75
C ILE A 128 -1.44 16.35 11.00
N PHE A 129 -1.27 15.07 11.31
CA PHE A 129 -2.00 14.42 12.41
C PHE A 129 -1.26 14.36 13.75
N GLY A 130 -0.01 14.85 13.81
CA GLY A 130 0.73 14.92 15.07
C GLY A 130 0.86 13.57 15.79
N VAL A 131 1.10 12.48 15.04
CA VAL A 131 1.15 11.09 15.56
C VAL A 131 2.15 10.90 16.70
N THR A 132 3.13 11.80 16.85
CA THR A 132 4.02 11.84 18.03
C THR A 132 3.24 12.02 19.33
N ASN A 133 2.23 12.90 19.35
CA ASN A 133 1.40 13.16 20.53
C ASN A 133 0.52 11.94 20.83
N LEU A 134 -0.03 11.31 19.79
CA LEU A 134 -0.81 10.08 19.92
C LEU A 134 0.03 8.94 20.49
N THR A 135 1.26 8.78 20.00
CA THR A 135 2.18 7.74 20.46
C THR A 135 2.57 7.96 21.93
N ALA A 136 2.89 9.20 22.31
CA ALA A 136 3.18 9.55 23.70
C ALA A 136 1.98 9.32 24.62
N ALA A 137 0.77 9.67 24.17
CA ALA A 137 -0.47 9.44 24.92
C ALA A 137 -0.75 7.94 25.12
N ILE A 138 -0.54 7.10 24.10
CA ILE A 138 -0.66 5.64 24.22
C ILE A 138 0.35 5.09 25.24
N GLN A 139 1.58 5.57 25.20
CA GLN A 139 2.64 5.14 26.13
C GLN A 139 2.39 5.59 27.58
N SER A 140 1.75 6.74 27.77
CA SER A 140 1.37 7.23 29.10
C SER A 140 0.35 6.34 29.82
N GLY A 141 -0.48 5.60 29.05
CA GLY A 141 -1.61 4.83 29.57
C GLY A 141 -2.77 5.69 30.10
N GLU A 142 -2.68 7.02 30.01
CA GLU A 142 -3.70 7.93 30.51
C GLU A 142 -4.80 8.17 29.46
N VAL A 143 -6.03 7.79 29.82
CA VAL A 143 -7.22 7.93 28.95
C VAL A 143 -7.46 9.40 28.57
N ASN A 144 -7.17 10.33 29.47
CA ASN A 144 -7.34 11.77 29.22
C ASN A 144 -6.36 12.30 28.16
N GLN A 145 -5.09 11.86 28.20
CA GLN A 145 -4.12 12.25 27.18
C GLN A 145 -4.46 11.62 25.83
N LEU A 146 -4.92 10.36 25.84
CA LEU A 146 -5.34 9.66 24.63
C LEU A 146 -6.55 10.34 23.98
N SER A 147 -7.57 10.70 24.75
CA SER A 147 -8.76 11.37 24.24
C SER A 147 -8.45 12.76 23.67
N GLN A 148 -7.55 13.51 24.32
CA GLN A 148 -7.07 14.81 23.81
C GLN A 148 -6.29 14.65 22.49
N ALA A 149 -5.36 13.70 22.42
CA ALA A 149 -4.58 13.44 21.20
C ALA A 149 -5.48 13.01 20.03
N LEU A 150 -6.48 12.16 20.29
CA LEU A 150 -7.48 11.78 19.28
C LEU A 150 -8.34 12.98 18.86
N GLY A 151 -8.79 13.82 19.81
CA GLY A 151 -9.55 15.03 19.51
C GLY A 151 -8.80 16.03 18.63
N GLN A 152 -7.48 16.15 18.81
CA GLN A 152 -6.63 16.99 17.95
C GLN A 152 -6.60 16.50 16.49
N ILE A 153 -6.61 15.19 16.28
CA ILE A 153 -6.64 14.61 14.92
C ILE A 153 -7.95 15.00 14.22
N PHE A 154 -9.10 14.85 14.88
CA PHE A 154 -10.41 15.17 14.28
C PHE A 154 -10.64 16.67 14.05
N THR A 155 -9.93 17.53 14.77
CA THR A 155 -10.03 19.00 14.63
C THR A 155 -9.01 19.58 13.64
N THR A 156 -8.22 18.72 13.00
CA THR A 156 -7.25 19.13 11.97
C THR A 156 -7.97 19.68 10.75
N ASN A 157 -7.49 20.80 10.20
CA ASN A 157 -8.02 21.37 8.96
C ASN A 157 -7.95 20.35 7.82
N ASP A 158 -9.02 20.28 7.02
CA ASP A 158 -9.15 19.35 5.89
C ASP A 158 -8.96 17.86 6.29
N PHE A 159 -9.29 17.50 7.53
CA PHE A 159 -9.14 16.14 8.08
C PHE A 159 -9.61 15.05 7.10
N LEU A 160 -10.80 15.21 6.51
CA LEU A 160 -11.36 14.23 5.57
C LEU A 160 -10.54 14.09 4.28
N VAL A 161 -9.94 15.18 3.80
CA VAL A 161 -9.08 15.16 2.60
C VAL A 161 -7.79 14.40 2.90
N TRP A 162 -7.17 14.67 4.04
CA TRP A 162 -5.95 13.96 4.46
C TRP A 162 -6.20 12.49 4.77
N LEU A 163 -7.34 12.17 5.39
CA LEU A 163 -7.79 10.81 5.64
C LEU A 163 -8.03 10.05 4.31
N TYR A 164 -8.68 10.69 3.34
CA TYR A 164 -8.86 10.15 2.00
C TYR A 164 -7.53 9.94 1.28
N LEU A 165 -6.60 10.91 1.34
CA LEU A 165 -5.29 10.76 0.71
C LEU A 165 -4.47 9.62 1.31
N LEU A 166 -4.49 9.46 2.64
CA LEU A 166 -3.85 8.31 3.29
C LEU A 166 -4.43 6.99 2.80
N PHE A 167 -5.75 6.89 2.69
CA PHE A 167 -6.42 5.70 2.15
C PHE A 167 -6.01 5.42 0.70
N ALA A 168 -6.09 6.43 -0.17
CA ALA A 168 -5.77 6.28 -1.59
C ALA A 168 -4.29 5.89 -1.80
N ILE A 169 -3.38 6.50 -1.04
CA ILE A 169 -1.95 6.20 -1.09
C ILE A 169 -1.67 4.81 -0.52
N ALA A 170 -2.17 4.47 0.67
CA ALA A 170 -1.94 3.18 1.30
C ALA A 170 -2.37 2.01 0.39
N ASN A 171 -3.51 2.14 -0.29
CA ASN A 171 -4.06 1.09 -1.14
C ASN A 171 -3.46 1.07 -2.56
N ALA A 172 -2.79 2.14 -3.01
CA ALA A 172 -2.15 2.17 -4.32
C ALA A 172 -0.63 1.95 -4.30
N MET A 173 0.05 2.10 -3.15
CA MET A 173 1.52 2.03 -3.06
C MET A 173 2.07 0.62 -2.80
N MET A 174 1.22 -0.36 -2.52
CA MET A 174 1.64 -1.73 -2.28
C MET A 174 2.15 -2.40 -3.57
N PRO A 175 3.26 -3.16 -3.50
CA PRO A 175 3.96 -3.60 -4.69
C PRO A 175 3.22 -4.76 -5.39
N SER A 176 2.96 -4.57 -6.68
CA SER A 176 2.33 -5.53 -7.58
C SER A 176 3.27 -6.70 -7.90
N PRO A 177 2.78 -7.78 -8.57
CA PRO A 177 3.63 -8.85 -9.06
C PRO A 177 4.71 -8.36 -10.05
N ALA A 178 4.41 -7.32 -10.84
CA ALA A 178 5.37 -6.74 -11.78
C ALA A 178 6.50 -6.02 -11.02
N ASP A 179 6.17 -5.30 -9.96
CA ASP A 179 7.13 -4.49 -9.17
C ASP A 179 8.13 -5.36 -8.42
N ARG A 180 7.68 -6.54 -7.96
CA ARG A 180 8.51 -7.47 -7.19
C ARG A 180 9.27 -8.46 -8.05
N ARG A 181 9.16 -8.38 -9.37
CA ARG A 181 9.75 -9.38 -10.29
C ARG A 181 11.25 -9.57 -10.08
N ALA A 182 12.00 -8.49 -9.83
CA ALA A 182 13.45 -8.55 -9.65
C ALA A 182 13.88 -8.83 -8.20
N TRP A 183 12.97 -8.74 -7.23
CA TRP A 183 13.30 -8.88 -5.82
C TRP A 183 13.91 -10.24 -5.48
N PRO A 184 13.44 -11.39 -6.00
CA PRO A 184 14.10 -12.66 -5.73
C PRO A 184 15.58 -12.68 -6.14
N ALA A 185 15.90 -12.14 -7.32
CA ALA A 185 17.29 -12.07 -7.80
C ALA A 185 18.14 -11.11 -6.94
N PHE A 186 17.58 -9.98 -6.53
CA PHE A 186 18.24 -9.05 -5.62
C PHE A 186 18.48 -9.67 -4.23
N LEU A 187 17.49 -10.35 -3.67
CA LEU A 187 17.60 -11.03 -2.38
C LEU A 187 18.65 -12.15 -2.43
N TRP A 188 18.72 -12.92 -3.52
CA TRP A 188 19.79 -13.90 -3.72
C TRP A 188 21.16 -13.25 -3.75
N MET A 189 21.32 -12.16 -4.50
CA MET A 189 22.59 -11.41 -4.55
C MET A 189 23.00 -10.90 -3.16
N MET A 190 22.06 -10.34 -2.40
CA MET A 190 22.31 -9.86 -1.03
C MET A 190 22.63 -11.01 -0.07
N ALA A 191 21.95 -12.15 -0.17
CA ALA A 191 22.23 -13.34 0.63
C ALA A 191 23.63 -13.90 0.34
N THR A 192 24.04 -13.95 -0.92
CA THR A 192 25.39 -14.37 -1.31
C THR A 192 26.44 -13.39 -0.77
N ALA A 193 26.22 -12.08 -0.88
CA ALA A 193 27.13 -11.09 -0.33
C ALA A 193 27.24 -11.19 1.21
N ALA A 194 26.12 -11.37 1.91
CA ALA A 194 26.09 -11.56 3.36
C ALA A 194 26.82 -12.84 3.78
N LEU A 195 26.65 -13.94 3.05
CA LEU A 195 27.37 -15.19 3.29
C LEU A 195 28.88 -15.00 3.12
N LEU A 196 29.33 -14.30 2.07
CA LEU A 196 30.75 -14.02 1.88
C LEU A 196 31.33 -13.17 3.01
N LEU A 197 30.62 -12.13 3.45
CA LEU A 197 31.05 -11.29 4.57
C LEU A 197 31.13 -12.05 5.89
N TYR A 198 30.18 -12.98 6.12
CA TYR A 198 30.22 -13.90 7.24
C TYR A 198 31.43 -14.83 7.18
N LEU A 199 31.69 -15.45 6.02
CA LEU A 199 32.86 -16.32 5.83
C LEU A 199 34.20 -15.59 5.97
N LEU A 200 34.23 -14.28 5.69
CA LEU A 200 35.40 -13.42 5.88
C LEU A 200 35.56 -12.90 7.33
N GLY A 201 34.61 -13.19 8.23
CA GLY A 201 34.65 -12.75 9.63
C GLY A 201 34.39 -11.26 9.86
N ILE A 202 33.79 -10.57 8.89
CA ILE A 202 33.53 -9.11 8.92
C ILE A 202 32.08 -8.82 9.39
N SER A 203 31.30 -9.86 9.70
CA SER A 203 29.86 -9.73 10.00
C SER A 203 29.57 -8.91 11.25
N ASP A 204 30.38 -9.01 12.29
CA ASP A 204 30.05 -8.45 13.60
C ASP A 204 30.19 -6.92 13.62
N ASP A 205 31.23 -6.39 12.98
CA ASP A 205 31.42 -4.95 12.79
C ASP A 205 30.33 -4.35 11.91
N LEU A 206 29.92 -5.06 10.85
CA LEU A 206 28.84 -4.62 9.98
C LEU A 206 27.49 -4.62 10.69
N LEU A 207 27.17 -5.68 11.42
CA LEU A 207 25.90 -5.83 12.13
C LEU A 207 25.76 -4.80 13.25
N SER A 208 26.84 -4.53 14.00
CA SER A 208 26.83 -3.50 15.04
C SER A 208 26.65 -2.09 14.48
N GLY A 209 27.25 -1.78 13.31
CA GLY A 209 27.05 -0.51 12.61
C GLY A 209 25.65 -0.34 12.03
N LEU A 210 25.00 -1.43 11.57
CA LEU A 210 23.69 -1.38 10.92
C LEU A 210 22.50 -1.54 11.87
N ALA A 211 22.69 -2.08 13.07
CA ALA A 211 21.60 -2.38 13.99
C ALA A 211 20.75 -1.15 14.37
N ALA A 212 21.40 -0.02 14.71
CA ALA A 212 20.70 1.20 15.10
C ALA A 212 19.96 1.89 13.91
N PRO A 213 20.60 2.07 12.74
CA PRO A 213 19.90 2.52 11.53
C PRO A 213 18.72 1.61 11.16
N ALA A 214 18.92 0.29 11.17
CA ALA A 214 17.86 -0.66 10.84
C ALA A 214 16.68 -0.54 11.80
N THR A 215 16.93 -0.48 13.11
CA THR A 215 15.87 -0.29 14.13
C THR A 215 15.07 0.99 13.87
N THR A 216 15.75 2.07 13.49
CA THR A 216 15.11 3.35 13.17
C THR A 216 14.23 3.25 11.92
N VAL A 217 14.74 2.65 10.84
CA VAL A 217 13.99 2.45 9.59
C VAL A 217 12.77 1.57 9.82
N PHE A 218 12.92 0.44 10.52
CA PHE A 218 11.79 -0.44 10.83
C PHE A 218 10.79 0.21 11.80
N GLY A 219 11.26 1.09 12.71
CA GLY A 219 10.36 1.89 13.55
C GLY A 219 9.47 2.81 12.73
N TYR A 220 10.04 3.53 11.76
CA TYR A 220 9.27 4.39 10.86
C TYR A 220 8.32 3.60 9.94
N LEU A 221 8.77 2.47 9.38
CA LEU A 221 7.89 1.57 8.62
C LEU A 221 6.73 1.07 9.48
N GLY A 222 7.01 0.73 10.74
CA GLY A 222 6.01 0.29 11.70
C GLY A 222 4.94 1.34 11.95
N ILE A 223 5.32 2.61 12.13
CA ILE A 223 4.38 3.72 12.27
C ILE A 223 3.54 3.89 11.01
N ALA A 224 4.17 3.90 9.83
CA ALA A 224 3.47 4.08 8.57
C ALA A 224 2.44 2.97 8.33
N PHE A 225 2.83 1.71 8.53
CA PHE A 225 1.94 0.56 8.34
C PHE A 225 0.83 0.51 9.38
N SER A 226 1.11 0.82 10.65
CA SER A 226 0.07 0.94 11.69
C SER A 226 -0.97 2.01 11.34
N MET A 227 -0.53 3.15 10.83
CA MET A 227 -1.43 4.20 10.36
C MET A 227 -2.28 3.75 9.18
N SER A 228 -1.67 3.11 8.18
CA SER A 228 -2.40 2.56 7.03
C SER A 228 -3.44 1.55 7.48
N ILE A 229 -3.10 0.62 8.38
CA ILE A 229 -4.04 -0.36 8.94
C ILE A 229 -5.20 0.34 9.64
N ALA A 230 -4.93 1.35 10.47
CA ALA A 230 -5.99 2.08 11.18
C ALA A 230 -6.97 2.78 10.22
N VAL A 231 -6.43 3.43 9.18
CA VAL A 231 -7.24 4.06 8.12
C VAL A 231 -8.02 3.01 7.33
N ASP A 232 -7.38 1.92 6.93
CA ASP A 232 -7.99 0.86 6.14
C ASP A 232 -9.11 0.17 6.92
N ILE A 233 -8.97 -0.08 8.23
CA ILE A 233 -10.06 -0.62 9.06
C ILE A 233 -11.29 0.30 9.01
N LEU A 234 -11.09 1.62 9.15
CA LEU A 234 -12.18 2.59 9.10
C LEU A 234 -12.88 2.57 7.72
N PHE A 235 -12.11 2.55 6.63
CA PHE A 235 -12.67 2.49 5.28
C PHE A 235 -13.32 1.15 4.97
N MET A 236 -12.78 0.04 5.47
CA MET A 236 -13.37 -1.29 5.31
C MET A 236 -14.74 -1.37 5.98
N ILE A 237 -14.86 -0.87 7.21
CA ILE A 237 -16.16 -0.79 7.91
C ILE A 237 -17.13 0.08 7.11
N THR A 238 -16.68 1.25 6.66
CA THR A 238 -17.50 2.18 5.86
C THR A 238 -17.97 1.53 4.55
N LEU A 239 -17.07 0.88 3.81
CA LEU A 239 -17.35 0.17 2.57
C LEU A 239 -18.36 -0.97 2.77
N ALA A 240 -18.17 -1.77 3.82
CA ALA A 240 -19.08 -2.88 4.13
C ALA A 240 -20.51 -2.37 4.42
N ILE A 241 -20.64 -1.27 5.17
CA ILE A 241 -21.94 -0.65 5.45
C ILE A 241 -22.57 -0.10 4.16
N VAL A 242 -21.79 0.60 3.34
CA VAL A 242 -22.27 1.19 2.08
C VAL A 242 -22.73 0.09 1.12
N GLU A 243 -21.95 -0.97 0.95
CA GLU A 243 -22.31 -2.11 0.10
C GLU A 243 -23.58 -2.80 0.60
N TRP A 244 -23.68 -3.05 1.91
CA TRP A 244 -24.86 -3.65 2.51
C TRP A 244 -26.12 -2.79 2.30
N LEU A 245 -26.03 -1.48 2.49
CA LEU A 245 -27.13 -0.55 2.27
C LEU A 245 -27.58 -0.54 0.81
N ILE A 246 -26.62 -0.41 -0.13
CA ILE A 246 -26.92 -0.40 -1.56
C ILE A 246 -27.54 -1.73 -2.00
N GLY A 247 -26.97 -2.85 -1.56
CA GLY A 247 -27.52 -4.18 -1.87
C GLY A 247 -28.93 -4.36 -1.33
N ARG A 248 -29.22 -3.85 -0.12
CA ARG A 248 -30.56 -3.90 0.48
C ARG A 248 -31.57 -3.04 -0.29
N ILE A 249 -31.17 -1.84 -0.73
CA ILE A 249 -32.04 -0.93 -1.49
C ILE A 249 -32.32 -1.49 -2.89
N LEU A 250 -31.30 -2.05 -3.54
CA LEU A 250 -31.40 -2.53 -4.92
C LEU A 250 -31.89 -3.98 -5.03
N GLY A 251 -31.99 -4.72 -3.92
CA GLY A 251 -32.41 -6.13 -3.90
C GLY A 251 -31.41 -7.08 -4.57
N VAL A 252 -30.15 -6.67 -4.72
CA VAL A 252 -29.08 -7.44 -5.39
C VAL A 252 -27.87 -7.58 -4.46
N SER A 253 -27.07 -8.62 -4.66
CA SER A 253 -25.82 -8.84 -3.93
C SER A 253 -24.67 -9.07 -4.90
N VAL A 254 -23.46 -8.63 -4.52
CA VAL A 254 -22.25 -8.87 -5.31
C VAL A 254 -21.72 -10.26 -4.98
N ILE A 255 -21.54 -11.09 -6.01
CA ILE A 255 -20.93 -12.42 -5.85
C ILE A 255 -19.44 -12.30 -6.18
N TYR A 256 -18.59 -12.56 -5.20
CA TYR A 256 -17.13 -12.56 -5.36
C TYR A 256 -16.64 -14.00 -5.55
N GLY A 257 -16.23 -14.37 -6.76
CA GLY A 257 -15.72 -15.72 -7.10
C GLY A 257 -16.77 -16.64 -7.76
N ALA A 258 -16.29 -17.63 -8.53
CA ALA A 258 -16.98 -18.32 -9.62
C ALA A 258 -18.32 -19.04 -9.30
N GLU A 259 -19.15 -19.05 -10.34
CA GLU A 259 -20.52 -19.57 -10.56
C GLU A 259 -21.60 -19.30 -9.50
N PRO A 260 -22.70 -18.62 -9.87
CA PRO A 260 -23.86 -18.47 -9.01
C PRO A 260 -24.44 -19.84 -8.62
N PRO A 261 -24.93 -20.02 -7.38
CA PRO A 261 -25.61 -21.26 -6.99
C PRO A 261 -26.83 -21.52 -7.89
N PRO A 262 -27.14 -22.79 -8.21
CA PRO A 262 -28.23 -23.13 -9.12
C PRO A 262 -29.56 -22.50 -8.66
N GLY A 263 -30.18 -21.70 -9.52
CA GLY A 263 -31.45 -21.03 -9.23
C GLY A 263 -31.35 -19.53 -8.89
N THR A 264 -30.15 -18.96 -8.87
CA THR A 264 -30.00 -17.49 -8.86
C THR A 264 -30.16 -16.94 -10.29
N GLU A 265 -30.96 -15.89 -10.44
CA GLU A 265 -31.14 -15.20 -11.71
C GLU A 265 -29.76 -14.75 -12.20
N LYS A 266 -29.34 -15.25 -13.37
CA LYS A 266 -28.07 -14.89 -13.98
C LYS A 266 -28.14 -13.43 -14.38
N VAL A 267 -27.80 -12.54 -13.45
CA VAL A 267 -27.32 -11.22 -13.84
C VAL A 267 -25.86 -11.42 -14.24
N VAL A 268 -25.65 -11.80 -15.50
CA VAL A 268 -24.38 -11.49 -16.16
C VAL A 268 -24.36 -9.97 -16.29
N LEU A 269 -23.74 -9.30 -15.32
CA LEU A 269 -23.50 -7.85 -15.26
C LEU A 269 -22.00 -7.56 -15.21
#